data_AF-A0A853GT03-F1
#
_entry.id   AF-A0A853GT03-F1
#
_cell.length_a   1.000
_cell.length_b   1.000
_cell.length_c   1.000
_cell.angle_alpha   90.00
_cell.angle_beta   90.00
_cell.angle_gamma   90.00
#
_symmetry.space_group_name_H-M   'P 1'
#
loop_
_entity.id
_entity.type
_entity.pdbx_description
1 polymer ?
#
loop_
_entity_poly.entity_id
_entity_poly.type
_entity_poly.pdbx_seq_one_letter_code
_entity_poly.pdbx_strand_id
1 'polypeptide(L)'
;MTSTLAIVVSLLLLMYLAYRGVTVLLLAPLMAALAVLLSGEIGLYLPIYTDTFMKALGGYVIQFLPIFLLGALFGQLMADSGAAHTISNAIVERLGHKQAIVTVVLACAVLTYGGVSLFVVAFAIYPIARDLFRTADIPKRLVPATIALGSFTFTMTAMPGSPAIQNAIPIPYYGTNVFAAPGLGIIASVIMLLGGLWWLHSRAAKARVSGEGYGQHAEGEAMASSDVDKGAMSRMPLALALLPLVLVIGVNAIFTYLVFPGIDMSSLTARFPNVSPAKMAGLWALIIALNVACVTLVVSRLGHWSNLRASINKGVYGFMLPLFNTASEVGYGAVIAGLAGFAIIRDAVLNVTPGNPLISEAIAMNVLAGITGSSSGGLSIALQTLGADYLRMAEAAGISPDLMHRVAVMAAGGFDTLPHCGAIITLLSICNLTHRQSYLNIAAVTMGVPMVALIAVITLGTMFGSF
;
A
#
# COMPACT_ATOMS: atom_id res chain seq x y z
N MET A 1 -11.43 9.13 -32.51
CA MET A 1 -12.05 10.05 -31.53
C MET A 1 -13.09 9.34 -30.67
N THR A 2 -13.98 8.51 -31.24
CA THR A 2 -14.99 7.74 -30.49
C THR A 2 -14.40 6.80 -29.44
N SER A 3 -13.33 6.06 -29.77
CA SER A 3 -12.68 5.15 -28.82
C SER A 3 -11.99 5.86 -27.64
N THR A 4 -11.35 7.02 -27.86
CA THR A 4 -10.78 7.83 -26.77
C THR A 4 -11.88 8.36 -25.84
N LEU A 5 -12.99 8.82 -26.40
CA LEU A 5 -14.15 9.24 -25.61
C LEU A 5 -14.73 8.07 -24.79
N ALA A 6 -14.82 6.87 -25.39
CA ALA A 6 -15.27 5.66 -24.71
C ALA A 6 -14.42 5.33 -23.47
N ILE A 7 -13.09 5.43 -23.60
CA ILE A 7 -12.15 5.25 -22.48
C ILE A 7 -12.45 6.25 -21.37
N VAL A 8 -12.50 7.54 -21.70
CA VAL A 8 -12.74 8.62 -20.72
C VAL A 8 -14.09 8.44 -20.02
N VAL A 9 -15.16 8.14 -20.77
CA VAL A 9 -16.50 7.94 -20.19
C VAL A 9 -16.51 6.73 -19.26
N SER A 10 -15.93 5.59 -19.67
CA SER A 10 -15.87 4.39 -18.84
C SER A 10 -15.10 4.63 -17.53
N LEU A 11 -14.01 5.39 -17.60
CA LEU A 11 -13.15 5.68 -16.45
C LEU A 11 -13.84 6.63 -15.47
N LEU A 12 -14.45 7.72 -15.96
CA LEU A 12 -15.20 8.66 -15.12
C LEU A 12 -16.40 7.98 -14.44
N LEU A 13 -17.08 7.07 -15.13
CA LEU A 13 -18.20 6.34 -14.56
C LEU A 13 -17.73 5.31 -13.51
N LEU A 14 -16.61 4.63 -13.75
CA LEU A 14 -15.95 3.76 -12.76
C LEU A 14 -15.67 4.55 -11.48
N MET A 15 -15.04 5.71 -11.60
CA MET A 15 -14.73 6.59 -10.46
C MET A 15 -15.97 7.03 -9.70
N TYR A 16 -16.99 7.53 -10.42
CA TYR A 16 -18.21 8.04 -9.81
C TYR A 16 -18.96 6.95 -9.03
N LEU A 17 -19.07 5.74 -9.59
CA LEU A 17 -19.76 4.62 -8.93
C LEU A 17 -18.93 4.02 -7.79
N ALA A 18 -17.61 3.98 -7.91
CA ALA A 18 -16.71 3.58 -6.82
C ALA A 18 -16.82 4.55 -5.64
N TYR A 19 -16.89 5.86 -5.91
CA TYR A 19 -17.15 6.89 -4.88
C TYR A 19 -18.48 6.67 -4.16
N ARG A 20 -19.50 6.13 -4.84
CA ARG A 20 -20.80 5.77 -4.25
C ARG A 20 -20.76 4.44 -3.46
N GLY A 21 -19.61 3.79 -3.35
CA GLY A 21 -19.41 2.56 -2.58
C GLY A 21 -19.70 1.26 -3.34
N VAL A 22 -19.87 1.31 -4.66
CA VAL A 22 -20.01 0.09 -5.47
C VAL A 22 -18.63 -0.56 -5.65
N THR A 23 -18.55 -1.87 -5.43
CA THR A 23 -17.27 -2.59 -5.47
C THR A 23 -16.61 -2.53 -6.86
N VAL A 24 -15.31 -2.22 -6.89
CA VAL A 24 -14.52 -2.18 -8.12
C VAL A 24 -14.45 -3.56 -8.79
N LEU A 25 -14.55 -4.64 -8.01
CA LEU A 25 -14.65 -6.00 -8.53
C LEU A 25 -15.78 -6.17 -9.56
N LEU A 26 -16.92 -5.51 -9.34
CA LEU A 26 -18.05 -5.49 -10.26
C LEU A 26 -17.91 -4.40 -11.33
N LEU A 27 -17.47 -3.20 -10.93
CA LEU A 27 -17.40 -2.07 -11.85
C LEU A 27 -16.37 -2.26 -12.96
N ALA A 28 -15.18 -2.78 -12.66
CA ALA A 28 -14.11 -2.91 -13.64
C ALA A 28 -14.52 -3.74 -14.88
N PRO A 29 -15.12 -4.96 -14.78
CA PRO A 29 -15.57 -5.68 -15.97
C PRO A 29 -16.74 -4.98 -16.67
N LEU A 30 -17.66 -4.33 -15.94
CA LEU A 30 -18.78 -3.59 -16.53
C LEU A 30 -18.32 -2.34 -17.29
N MET A 31 -17.31 -1.64 -16.78
CA MET A 31 -16.76 -0.44 -17.42
C MET A 31 -15.84 -0.79 -18.58
N ALA A 32 -15.11 -1.92 -18.49
CA ALA A 32 -14.37 -2.48 -19.63
C ALA A 32 -15.33 -2.82 -20.77
N ALA A 33 -16.41 -3.53 -20.44
CA ALA A 33 -17.52 -3.85 -21.32
C ALA A 33 -18.13 -2.61 -21.99
N LEU A 34 -18.40 -1.56 -21.20
CA LEU A 34 -18.91 -0.29 -21.70
C LEU A 34 -17.91 0.39 -22.65
N ALA A 35 -16.62 0.38 -22.33
CA ALA A 35 -15.59 0.98 -23.18
C ALA A 35 -15.51 0.30 -24.56
N VAL A 36 -15.62 -1.03 -24.60
CA VAL A 36 -15.66 -1.81 -25.85
C VAL A 36 -16.93 -1.47 -26.65
N LEU A 37 -18.08 -1.42 -25.98
CA LEU A 37 -19.37 -1.08 -26.60
C LEU A 37 -19.31 0.30 -27.25
N LEU A 38 -18.87 1.31 -26.51
CA LEU A 38 -18.78 2.70 -26.97
C LEU A 38 -17.66 2.91 -28.01
N SER A 39 -16.66 2.04 -28.05
CA SER A 39 -15.61 2.06 -29.08
C SER A 39 -16.09 1.53 -30.43
N GLY A 40 -17.27 0.89 -30.50
CA GLY A 40 -17.81 0.30 -31.72
C GLY A 40 -17.37 -1.14 -31.99
N GLU A 41 -16.68 -1.77 -31.04
CA GLU A 41 -16.11 -3.12 -31.17
C GLU A 41 -16.97 -4.20 -30.51
N ILE A 42 -18.30 -4.04 -30.53
CA ILE A 42 -19.22 -4.93 -29.80
C ILE A 42 -19.10 -6.41 -30.22
N GLY A 43 -18.73 -6.70 -31.47
CA GLY A 43 -18.50 -8.06 -31.95
C GLY A 43 -17.33 -8.78 -31.27
N LEU A 44 -16.41 -8.03 -30.66
CA LEU A 44 -15.24 -8.54 -29.94
C LEU A 44 -15.46 -8.62 -28.43
N TYR A 45 -16.66 -8.30 -27.94
CA TYR A 45 -16.96 -8.23 -26.52
C TYR A 45 -16.62 -9.51 -25.74
N LEU A 46 -17.08 -10.67 -26.23
CA LEU A 46 -16.83 -11.95 -25.56
C LEU A 46 -15.34 -12.34 -25.60
N PRO A 47 -14.64 -12.27 -26.75
CA PRO A 47 -13.18 -12.46 -26.79
C PRO A 47 -12.40 -11.50 -25.89
N ILE A 48 -12.75 -10.21 -25.87
CA ILE A 48 -12.06 -9.22 -25.01
C ILE A 48 -12.26 -9.55 -23.53
N TYR A 49 -13.45 -10.02 -23.15
CA TYR A 49 -13.69 -10.47 -21.78
C TYR A 49 -12.88 -11.72 -21.43
N THR A 50 -13.00 -12.80 -22.22
CA THR A 50 -12.38 -14.10 -21.87
C THR A 50 -10.89 -14.17 -22.13
N ASP A 51 -10.39 -13.44 -23.13
CA ASP A 51 -8.97 -13.41 -23.47
C ASP A 51 -8.27 -12.25 -22.75
N THR A 52 -8.62 -11.00 -23.05
CA THR A 52 -7.88 -9.83 -22.54
C THR A 52 -8.10 -9.62 -21.05
N PHE A 53 -9.35 -9.44 -20.62
CA PHE A 53 -9.68 -9.11 -19.23
C PHE A 53 -9.33 -10.28 -18.29
N MET A 54 -9.81 -11.49 -18.59
CA MET A 54 -9.63 -12.63 -17.71
C MET A 54 -8.19 -13.14 -17.65
N LYS A 55 -7.39 -13.07 -18.73
CA LYS A 55 -5.96 -13.41 -18.65
C LYS A 55 -5.18 -12.37 -17.86
N ALA A 56 -5.48 -11.08 -18.02
CA ALA A 56 -4.85 -10.02 -17.24
C ALA A 56 -5.15 -10.16 -15.73
N LEU A 57 -6.43 -10.35 -15.39
CA LEU A 57 -6.87 -10.63 -14.02
C LEU A 57 -6.20 -11.90 -13.47
N GLY A 58 -6.28 -13.01 -14.20
CA GLY A 58 -5.70 -14.29 -13.79
C GLY A 58 -4.19 -14.25 -13.64
N GLY A 59 -3.48 -13.57 -14.55
CA GLY A 59 -2.04 -13.38 -14.49
C GLY A 59 -1.61 -12.62 -13.25
N TYR A 60 -2.32 -11.54 -12.91
CA TYR A 60 -2.07 -10.80 -11.67
C TYR A 60 -2.32 -11.67 -10.42
N VAL A 61 -3.40 -12.44 -10.40
CA VAL A 61 -3.69 -13.39 -9.32
C VAL A 61 -2.56 -14.41 -9.18
N ILE A 62 -2.13 -15.06 -10.26
CA ILE A 62 -1.04 -16.05 -10.23
C ILE A 62 0.25 -15.43 -9.67
N GLN A 63 0.56 -14.20 -10.08
CA GLN A 63 1.80 -13.53 -9.73
C GLN A 63 1.86 -13.06 -8.27
N PHE A 64 0.78 -12.45 -7.76
CA PHE A 64 0.81 -11.77 -6.47
C PHE A 64 0.06 -12.50 -5.35
N LEU A 65 -0.71 -13.56 -5.64
CA LEU A 65 -1.44 -14.33 -4.63
C LEU A 65 -0.57 -14.76 -3.44
N PRO A 66 0.66 -15.28 -3.60
CA PRO A 66 1.48 -15.68 -2.46
C PRO A 66 1.78 -14.53 -1.49
N ILE A 67 2.04 -13.32 -1.99
CA ILE A 67 2.37 -12.15 -1.18
C ILE A 67 1.13 -11.60 -0.49
N PHE A 68 0.01 -11.49 -1.21
CA PHE A 68 -1.28 -11.09 -0.62
C PHE A 68 -1.70 -12.06 0.49
N LEU A 69 -1.64 -13.37 0.22
CA LEU A 69 -1.97 -14.43 1.18
C LEU A 69 -1.08 -14.38 2.42
N LEU A 70 0.24 -14.39 2.24
CA LEU A 70 1.18 -14.42 3.36
C LEU A 70 1.17 -13.10 4.14
N GLY A 71 1.01 -11.96 3.48
CA GLY A 71 0.89 -10.66 4.15
C GLY A 71 -0.39 -10.55 5.00
N ALA A 72 -1.53 -10.99 4.47
CA ALA A 72 -2.79 -11.02 5.23
C ALA A 72 -2.72 -12.01 6.40
N LEU A 73 -2.16 -13.20 6.17
CA LEU A 73 -1.92 -14.19 7.23
C LEU A 73 -0.98 -13.64 8.31
N PHE A 74 0.14 -13.03 7.91
CA PHE A 74 1.10 -12.43 8.83
C PHE A 74 0.44 -11.35 9.70
N GLY A 75 -0.31 -10.42 9.09
CA GLY A 75 -1.05 -9.40 9.82
C GLY A 75 -2.04 -9.98 10.82
N GLN A 76 -2.77 -11.05 10.45
CA GLN A 76 -3.72 -11.71 11.34
C GLN A 76 -3.02 -12.45 12.49
N LEU A 77 -1.93 -13.16 12.22
CA LEU A 77 -1.13 -13.84 13.25
C LEU A 77 -0.51 -12.82 14.23
N MET A 78 -0.04 -11.67 13.74
CA MET A 78 0.48 -10.59 14.58
C MET A 78 -0.58 -10.00 15.53
N ALA A 79 -1.83 -9.92 15.08
CA ALA A 79 -2.95 -9.49 15.91
C ALA A 79 -3.27 -10.52 16.99
N ASP A 80 -3.57 -11.76 16.58
CA ASP A 80 -4.12 -12.79 17.47
C ASP A 80 -3.05 -13.39 18.42
N SER A 81 -1.77 -13.30 18.06
CA SER A 81 -0.67 -13.68 18.95
C SER A 81 -0.46 -12.73 20.12
N GLY A 82 -1.03 -11.51 20.07
CA GLY A 82 -0.76 -10.43 21.02
C GLY A 82 0.53 -9.65 20.74
N ALA A 83 1.24 -9.93 19.64
CA ALA A 83 2.47 -9.22 19.26
C ALA A 83 2.22 -7.75 18.98
N ALA A 84 1.20 -7.44 18.16
CA ALA A 84 0.86 -6.06 17.81
C ALA A 84 0.53 -5.21 19.04
N HIS A 85 -0.24 -5.76 19.98
CA HIS A 85 -0.58 -5.10 21.25
C HIS A 85 0.65 -4.93 22.16
N THR A 86 1.50 -5.95 22.28
CA THR A 86 2.73 -5.88 23.08
C THR A 86 3.65 -4.76 22.60
N ILE A 87 3.87 -4.66 21.29
CA ILE A 87 4.70 -3.61 20.68
C ILE A 87 4.09 -2.22 20.93
N SER A 88 2.79 -2.09 20.68
CA SER A 88 2.09 -0.82 20.84
C SER A 88 2.18 -0.33 22.29
N ASN A 89 1.90 -1.20 23.27
CA ASN A 89 1.98 -0.85 24.69
C ASN A 89 3.40 -0.51 25.12
N ALA A 90 4.41 -1.25 24.66
CA ALA A 90 5.81 -0.96 25.00
C ALA A 90 6.26 0.44 24.49
N ILE A 91 5.76 0.87 23.33
CA ILE A 91 6.03 2.21 22.80
C ILE A 91 5.33 3.28 23.66
N VAL A 92 4.09 3.02 24.06
CA VAL A 92 3.30 3.92 24.92
C VAL A 92 3.93 4.08 26.30
N GLU A 93 4.38 2.98 26.91
CA GLU A 93 5.05 2.99 28.22
C GLU A 93 6.36 3.78 28.21
N ARG A 94 7.12 3.72 27.10
CA ARG A 94 8.42 4.41 26.98
C ARG A 94 8.30 5.90 26.66
N LEU A 95 7.41 6.28 25.74
CA LEU A 95 7.27 7.67 25.27
C LEU A 95 6.25 8.47 26.10
N GLY A 96 5.29 7.78 26.71
CA GLY A 96 4.30 8.34 27.61
C GLY A 96 3.21 9.18 26.93
N HIS A 97 2.26 9.61 27.75
CA HIS A 97 1.08 10.38 27.31
C HIS A 97 1.41 11.81 26.84
N LYS A 98 2.57 12.36 27.23
CA LYS A 98 2.97 13.73 26.87
C LYS A 98 3.24 13.91 25.38
N GLN A 99 3.53 12.82 24.65
CA GLN A 99 3.85 12.82 23.22
C GLN A 99 2.84 11.99 22.42
N ALA A 100 1.54 12.11 22.74
CA ALA A 100 0.46 11.29 22.17
C ALA A 100 0.53 11.14 20.64
N ILE A 101 0.76 12.22 19.88
CA ILE A 101 0.89 12.17 18.40
C ILE A 101 2.07 11.28 17.99
N VAL A 102 3.27 11.54 18.52
CA VAL A 102 4.49 10.79 18.16
C VAL A 102 4.37 9.32 18.56
N THR A 103 3.84 9.05 19.76
CA THR A 103 3.63 7.69 20.26
C THR A 103 2.75 6.88 19.31
N VAL A 104 1.62 7.45 18.86
CA VAL A 104 0.72 6.77 17.92
C VAL A 104 1.39 6.59 16.55
N VAL A 105 2.06 7.62 16.02
CA VAL A 105 2.75 7.53 14.72
C VAL A 105 3.81 6.42 14.74
N LEU A 106 4.65 6.35 15.77
CA LEU A 106 5.70 5.35 15.87
C LEU A 106 5.15 3.94 16.11
N ALA A 107 4.09 3.80 16.91
CA ALA A 107 3.42 2.51 17.10
C ALA A 107 2.83 1.99 15.79
N CYS A 108 2.13 2.84 15.04
CA CYS A 108 1.66 2.53 13.70
C CYS A 108 2.84 2.16 12.77
N ALA A 109 3.90 2.97 12.77
CA ALA A 109 5.00 2.81 11.84
C ALA A 109 5.77 1.50 12.02
N VAL A 110 6.04 1.09 13.26
CA VAL A 110 6.73 -0.17 13.54
C VAL A 110 5.90 -1.37 13.07
N LEU A 111 4.58 -1.33 13.29
CA LEU A 111 3.69 -2.42 12.89
C LEU A 111 3.55 -2.52 11.37
N THR A 112 3.31 -1.41 10.69
CA THR A 112 3.13 -1.44 9.23
C THR A 112 4.44 -1.67 8.49
N TYR A 113 5.57 -1.13 8.97
CA TYR A 113 6.86 -1.37 8.34
C TYR A 113 7.25 -2.86 8.38
N GLY A 114 6.92 -3.57 9.46
CA GLY A 114 7.14 -5.01 9.51
C GLY A 114 6.05 -5.84 8.82
N GLY A 115 5.06 -5.22 8.16
CA GLY A 115 4.10 -5.89 7.28
C GLY A 115 2.73 -6.18 7.87
N VAL A 116 2.39 -5.62 9.03
CA VAL A 116 1.03 -5.72 9.58
C VAL A 116 0.08 -4.90 8.72
N SER A 117 -1.06 -5.49 8.35
CA SER A 117 -2.10 -4.82 7.54
C SER A 117 -2.58 -3.52 8.17
N LEU A 118 -2.77 -2.50 7.33
CA LEU A 118 -3.26 -1.16 7.71
C LEU A 118 -4.55 -1.22 8.55
N PHE A 119 -5.48 -2.10 8.18
CA PHE A 119 -6.76 -2.26 8.89
C PHE A 119 -6.55 -2.84 10.29
N VAL A 120 -5.67 -3.85 10.41
CA VAL A 120 -5.31 -4.46 11.70
C VAL A 120 -4.65 -3.42 12.60
N VAL A 121 -3.74 -2.61 12.05
CA VAL A 121 -3.09 -1.52 12.80
C VAL A 121 -4.12 -0.49 13.24
N ALA A 122 -5.05 -0.08 12.39
CA ALA A 122 -6.10 0.88 12.77
C ALA A 122 -6.96 0.36 13.93
N PHE A 123 -7.40 -0.91 13.91
CA PHE A 123 -8.16 -1.51 15.00
C PHE A 123 -7.36 -1.67 16.29
N ALA A 124 -6.10 -2.10 16.21
CA ALA A 124 -5.25 -2.30 17.38
C ALA A 124 -4.83 -0.98 18.04
N ILE A 125 -4.54 0.04 17.24
CA ILE A 125 -4.02 1.33 17.71
C ILE A 125 -5.13 2.29 18.11
N TYR A 126 -6.31 2.24 17.48
CA TYR A 126 -7.37 3.23 17.75
C TYR A 126 -7.76 3.34 19.24
N PRO A 127 -8.00 2.26 20.01
CA PRO A 127 -8.30 2.37 21.44
C PRO A 127 -7.18 3.07 22.23
N ILE A 128 -5.92 2.77 21.91
CA ILE A 128 -4.74 3.38 22.54
C ILE A 128 -4.65 4.86 22.17
N ALA A 129 -4.79 5.17 20.88
CA ALA A 129 -4.74 6.53 20.36
C ALA A 129 -5.85 7.39 20.96
N ARG A 130 -7.06 6.85 21.07
CA ARG A 130 -8.20 7.49 21.73
C ARG A 130 -7.85 7.89 23.17
N ASP A 131 -7.35 6.95 23.96
CA ASP A 131 -7.04 7.19 25.38
C ASP A 131 -5.88 8.18 25.55
N LEU A 132 -4.84 8.07 24.71
CA LEU A 132 -3.72 9.03 24.67
C LEU A 132 -4.18 10.44 24.32
N PHE A 133 -4.98 10.59 23.27
CA PHE A 133 -5.46 11.91 22.81
C PHE A 133 -6.42 12.51 23.82
N ARG A 134 -7.26 11.70 24.46
CA ARG A 134 -8.16 12.15 25.52
C ARG A 134 -7.38 12.62 26.76
N THR A 135 -6.35 11.87 27.16
CA THR A 135 -5.50 12.22 28.31
C THR A 135 -4.66 13.47 28.03
N ALA A 136 -4.18 13.63 26.80
CA ALA A 136 -3.40 14.78 26.37
C ALA A 136 -4.26 15.99 25.94
N ASP A 137 -5.59 15.88 26.02
CA ASP A 137 -6.56 16.88 25.57
C ASP A 137 -6.32 17.39 24.13
N ILE A 138 -6.01 16.45 23.22
CA ILE A 138 -5.81 16.71 21.78
C ILE A 138 -7.10 16.36 21.03
N PRO A 139 -7.58 17.19 20.07
CA PRO A 139 -8.82 16.93 19.36
C PRO A 139 -8.87 15.55 18.69
N LYS A 140 -9.98 14.82 18.90
CA LYS A 140 -10.19 13.49 18.31
C LYS A 140 -10.05 13.49 16.79
N ARG A 141 -10.40 14.59 16.10
CA ARG A 141 -10.27 14.74 14.63
C ARG A 141 -8.84 14.60 14.09
N LEU A 142 -7.82 14.62 14.97
CA LEU A 142 -6.42 14.39 14.59
C LEU A 142 -6.01 12.92 14.70
N VAL A 143 -6.79 12.06 15.40
CA VAL A 143 -6.49 10.63 15.54
C VAL A 143 -6.37 9.93 14.18
N PRO A 144 -7.33 10.08 13.23
CA PRO A 144 -7.22 9.43 11.92
C PRO A 144 -5.94 9.83 11.18
N ALA A 145 -5.62 11.12 11.14
CA ALA A 145 -4.42 11.60 10.44
C ALA A 145 -3.12 11.11 11.11
N THR A 146 -3.12 10.93 12.43
CA THR A 146 -1.98 10.41 13.18
C THR A 146 -1.73 8.93 12.88
N ILE A 147 -2.80 8.13 12.84
CA ILE A 147 -2.73 6.72 12.40
C ILE A 147 -2.31 6.65 10.93
N ALA A 148 -2.91 7.48 10.07
CA ALA A 148 -2.59 7.53 8.65
C ALA A 148 -1.12 7.88 8.39
N LEU A 149 -0.55 8.85 9.10
CA LEU A 149 0.87 9.18 8.97
C LEU A 149 1.77 7.97 9.25
N GLY A 150 1.57 7.24 10.35
CA GLY A 150 2.40 6.07 10.65
C GLY A 150 2.16 4.89 9.71
N SER A 151 0.92 4.71 9.24
CA SER A 151 0.51 3.49 8.56
C SER A 151 0.45 3.61 7.02
N PHE A 152 -0.02 4.74 6.47
CA PHE A 152 -0.43 4.91 5.07
C PHE A 152 0.61 5.69 4.24
N THR A 153 1.77 6.05 4.82
CA THR A 153 2.71 6.97 4.18
C THR A 153 4.08 6.33 3.99
N PHE A 154 5.11 6.79 4.70
CA PHE A 154 6.50 6.40 4.49
C PHE A 154 6.74 4.91 4.66
N THR A 155 6.07 4.25 5.61
CA THR A 155 6.15 2.79 5.81
C THR A 155 5.58 2.00 4.65
N MET A 156 4.60 2.55 3.94
CA MET A 156 3.95 1.91 2.81
C MET A 156 4.73 2.11 1.51
N THR A 157 5.30 3.30 1.27
CA THR A 157 5.81 3.65 -0.07
C THR A 157 7.28 4.06 -0.14
N ALA A 158 7.89 4.53 0.93
CA ALA A 158 9.24 5.11 0.90
C ALA A 158 10.29 4.23 1.59
N MET A 159 9.94 3.60 2.71
CA MET A 159 10.92 2.90 3.53
C MET A 159 11.46 1.64 2.84
N PRO A 160 12.78 1.51 2.68
CA PRO A 160 13.37 0.34 2.02
C PRO A 160 13.10 -0.95 2.80
N GLY A 161 12.83 -2.03 2.09
CA GLY A 161 12.56 -3.33 2.72
C GLY A 161 11.13 -3.51 3.22
N SER A 162 10.27 -2.50 3.05
CA SER A 162 8.86 -2.62 3.40
C SER A 162 8.23 -3.78 2.61
N PRO A 163 7.53 -4.72 3.29
CA PRO A 163 6.83 -5.82 2.65
C PRO A 163 5.48 -5.39 2.04
N ALA A 164 5.15 -4.09 2.07
CA ALA A 164 3.93 -3.56 1.50
C ALA A 164 3.84 -3.91 0.00
N ILE A 165 2.63 -4.26 -0.44
CA ILE A 165 2.36 -4.77 -1.79
C ILE A 165 2.79 -3.77 -2.86
N GLN A 166 2.68 -2.48 -2.57
CA GLN A 166 3.14 -1.39 -3.42
C GLN A 166 4.62 -1.54 -3.79
N ASN A 167 5.49 -2.00 -2.88
CA ASN A 167 6.92 -2.24 -3.18
C ASN A 167 7.14 -3.59 -3.89
N ALA A 168 6.17 -4.50 -3.88
CA ALA A 168 6.27 -5.77 -4.60
C ALA A 168 5.86 -5.62 -6.08
N ILE A 169 4.87 -4.76 -6.39
CA ILE A 169 4.30 -4.64 -7.73
C ILE A 169 5.34 -4.28 -8.81
N PRO A 170 6.29 -3.34 -8.62
CA PRO A 170 7.24 -2.97 -9.68
C PRO A 170 8.32 -4.01 -9.95
N ILE A 171 8.60 -4.90 -9.01
CA ILE A 171 9.65 -5.93 -9.11
C ILE A 171 9.62 -6.69 -10.46
N PRO A 172 8.51 -7.31 -10.87
CA PRO A 172 8.45 -8.04 -12.13
C PRO A 172 8.58 -7.18 -13.38
N TYR A 173 8.24 -5.90 -13.30
CA TYR A 173 8.32 -4.97 -14.43
C TYR A 173 9.73 -4.44 -14.62
N TYR A 174 10.39 -4.06 -13.52
CA TYR A 174 11.71 -3.41 -13.53
C TYR A 174 12.88 -4.33 -13.17
N GLY A 175 12.62 -5.56 -12.71
CA GLY A 175 13.66 -6.49 -12.29
C GLY A 175 14.38 -6.08 -11.00
N THR A 176 13.64 -5.44 -10.09
CA THR A 176 14.17 -4.80 -8.88
C THR A 176 13.76 -5.57 -7.62
N ASN A 177 13.85 -4.97 -6.43
CA ASN A 177 13.43 -5.58 -5.17
C ASN A 177 12.85 -4.51 -4.22
N VAL A 178 12.34 -4.92 -3.05
CA VAL A 178 11.70 -3.99 -2.09
C VAL A 178 12.65 -2.97 -1.45
N PHE A 179 13.96 -3.11 -1.63
CA PHE A 179 14.97 -2.17 -1.15
C PHE A 179 15.40 -1.14 -2.21
N ALA A 180 14.78 -1.15 -3.41
CA ALA A 180 15.14 -0.27 -4.52
C ALA A 180 15.32 1.20 -4.11
N ALA A 181 16.44 1.81 -4.55
CA ALA A 181 16.91 3.15 -4.21
C ALA A 181 16.82 3.45 -2.70
N PRO A 182 17.59 2.72 -1.87
CA PRO A 182 17.39 2.71 -0.42
C PRO A 182 17.71 4.05 0.24
N GLY A 183 18.77 4.75 -0.20
CA GLY A 183 19.13 6.06 0.31
C GLY A 183 18.05 7.10 0.03
N LEU A 184 17.54 7.13 -1.20
CA LEU A 184 16.42 7.99 -1.57
C LEU A 184 15.14 7.65 -0.80
N GLY A 185 14.87 6.36 -0.59
CA GLY A 185 13.74 5.90 0.22
C GLY A 185 13.82 6.35 1.69
N ILE A 186 15.01 6.33 2.29
CA ILE A 186 15.24 6.86 3.64
C ILE A 186 15.00 8.37 3.68
N ILE A 187 15.54 9.14 2.72
CA ILE A 187 15.34 10.59 2.65
C ILE A 187 13.85 10.92 2.54
N ALA A 188 13.13 10.27 1.64
CA ALA A 188 11.69 10.40 1.51
C ALA A 188 10.96 10.08 2.81
N SER A 189 11.35 8.99 3.48
CA SER A 189 10.74 8.57 4.74
C SER A 189 10.91 9.61 5.84
N VAL A 190 12.09 10.22 5.92
CA VAL A 190 12.37 11.32 6.86
C VAL A 190 11.53 12.55 6.54
N ILE A 191 11.44 12.95 5.27
CA ILE A 191 10.61 14.10 4.86
C ILE A 191 9.14 13.86 5.22
N MET A 192 8.61 12.67 4.90
CA MET A 192 7.24 12.29 5.20
C MET A 192 6.95 12.25 6.70
N LEU A 193 7.82 11.60 7.49
CA LEU A 193 7.67 11.50 8.93
C LEU A 193 7.75 12.89 9.60
N LEU A 194 8.81 13.66 9.34
CA LEU A 194 9.03 14.95 9.98
C LEU A 194 8.02 15.99 9.51
N GLY A 195 7.70 16.04 8.22
CA GLY A 195 6.69 16.94 7.66
C GLY A 195 5.29 16.63 8.18
N GLY A 196 4.94 15.34 8.29
CA GLY A 196 3.67 14.91 8.86
C GLY A 196 3.56 15.22 10.36
N LEU A 197 4.61 14.96 11.14
CA LEU A 197 4.67 15.30 12.56
C LEU A 197 4.58 16.82 12.77
N TRP A 198 5.32 17.59 11.99
CA TRP A 198 5.25 19.05 12.00
C TRP A 198 3.83 19.54 11.74
N TRP A 199 3.15 19.00 10.72
CA TRP A 199 1.76 19.35 10.42
C TRP A 199 0.84 19.02 11.59
N LEU A 200 0.88 17.80 12.11
CA LEU A 200 0.00 17.37 13.20
C LEU A 200 0.24 18.18 14.49
N HIS A 201 1.50 18.44 14.84
CA HIS A 201 1.84 19.30 15.98
C HIS A 201 1.36 20.74 15.78
N SER A 202 1.49 21.30 14.58
CA SER A 202 0.98 22.64 14.27
C SER A 202 -0.53 22.73 14.47
N ARG A 203 -1.28 21.68 14.08
CA ARG A 203 -2.73 21.61 14.21
C ARG A 203 -3.17 21.39 15.65
N ALA A 204 -2.46 20.55 16.40
CA ALA A 204 -2.68 20.36 17.82
C ALA A 204 -2.39 21.64 18.62
N ALA A 205 -1.29 22.34 18.32
CA ALA A 205 -0.94 23.60 18.96
C ALA A 205 -2.01 24.68 18.70
N LYS A 206 -2.48 24.80 17.44
CA LYS A 206 -3.55 25.73 17.09
C LYS A 206 -4.87 25.41 17.82
N ALA A 207 -5.22 24.12 17.90
CA ALA A 207 -6.43 23.68 18.61
C ALA A 207 -6.36 23.91 20.12
N ARG A 208 -5.16 23.77 20.71
CA ARG A 208 -4.91 24.07 22.12
C ARG A 208 -5.11 25.55 22.43
N VAL A 209 -4.61 26.45 21.56
CA VAL A 209 -4.81 27.90 21.72
C VAL A 209 -6.29 28.28 21.59
N SER A 210 -7.05 27.59 20.75
CA SER A 210 -8.50 27.81 20.62
C SER A 210 -9.34 27.09 21.68
N GLY A 211 -8.74 26.36 22.61
CA GLY A 211 -9.46 25.62 23.66
C GLY A 211 -10.38 24.51 23.12
N GLU A 212 -10.05 23.92 21.97
CA GLU A 212 -10.91 22.89 21.33
C GLU A 212 -11.01 21.62 22.19
N GLY A 213 -9.89 21.22 22.82
CA GLY A 213 -9.77 20.00 23.62
C GLY A 213 -10.08 18.72 22.83
N TYR A 214 -10.25 17.60 23.54
CA TYR A 214 -10.61 16.32 22.91
C TYR A 214 -12.02 16.32 22.27
N GLY A 215 -12.95 17.12 22.84
CA GLY A 215 -14.35 17.22 22.40
C GLY A 215 -15.28 16.15 22.99
N GLN A 216 -16.59 16.35 22.81
CA GLN A 216 -17.62 15.35 23.16
C GLN A 216 -17.95 14.53 21.92
N HIS A 217 -17.64 13.24 21.98
CA HIS A 217 -17.89 12.30 20.88
C HIS A 217 -18.74 11.16 21.39
N ALA A 218 -19.79 10.78 20.66
CA ALA A 218 -20.47 9.52 20.87
C ALA A 218 -19.45 8.41 20.61
N GLU A 219 -18.91 7.83 21.67
CA GLU A 219 -18.10 6.63 21.57
C GLU A 219 -19.07 5.50 21.26
N GLY A 220 -19.10 5.07 20.00
CA GLY A 220 -20.07 4.07 19.57
C GLY A 220 -19.96 2.80 20.41
N GLU A 221 -21.09 2.36 20.95
CA GLU A 221 -21.27 1.05 21.61
C GLU A 221 -20.85 -0.12 20.71
N ALA A 222 -20.67 0.11 19.40
CA ALA A 222 -20.19 -0.87 18.41
C ALA A 222 -18.75 -1.38 18.63
N MET A 223 -17.97 -0.79 19.55
CA MET A 223 -16.71 -1.38 20.03
C MET A 223 -16.76 -1.82 21.50
N ALA A 224 -17.86 -1.53 22.21
CA ALA A 224 -18.12 -2.11 23.52
C ALA A 224 -18.66 -3.55 23.41
N SER A 225 -19.11 -3.98 22.23
CA SER A 225 -19.70 -5.30 21.97
C SER A 225 -18.84 -6.26 21.14
N SER A 226 -17.59 -5.91 20.82
CA SER A 226 -16.60 -6.97 20.61
C SER A 226 -16.00 -7.31 21.96
N ASP A 227 -16.73 -8.15 22.69
CA ASP A 227 -16.15 -9.17 23.56
C ASP A 227 -15.21 -10.08 22.72
N VAL A 228 -14.18 -9.49 22.08
CA VAL A 228 -12.90 -10.18 21.98
C VAL A 228 -12.43 -10.16 23.41
N ASP A 229 -12.86 -11.22 24.09
CA ASP A 229 -12.51 -11.64 25.42
C ASP A 229 -11.38 -10.77 26.00
N LYS A 230 -11.69 -10.02 27.06
CA LYS A 230 -10.65 -9.62 28.02
C LYS A 230 -9.93 -10.85 28.61
N GLY A 231 -10.26 -12.07 28.19
CA GLY A 231 -9.35 -13.19 28.08
C GLY A 231 -7.96 -12.68 27.76
N ALA A 232 -7.07 -12.80 28.74
CA ALA A 232 -5.74 -12.25 28.75
C ALA A 232 -5.09 -12.42 27.37
N MET A 233 -5.11 -11.37 26.54
CA MET A 233 -4.38 -11.37 25.28
C MET A 233 -2.97 -11.78 25.65
N SER A 234 -2.55 -12.91 25.10
CA SER A 234 -1.41 -13.64 25.61
C SER A 234 -0.21 -12.69 25.58
N ARG A 235 0.23 -12.19 26.74
CA ARG A 235 1.34 -11.24 26.80
C ARG A 235 2.57 -11.96 26.32
N MET A 236 3.27 -11.45 25.32
CA MET A 236 4.56 -12.01 24.91
C MET A 236 5.68 -11.06 25.29
N PRO A 237 6.90 -11.57 25.49
CA PRO A 237 8.07 -10.72 25.64
C PRO A 237 8.24 -9.82 24.42
N LEU A 238 8.60 -8.55 24.62
CA LEU A 238 8.77 -7.58 23.54
C LEU A 238 9.74 -8.07 22.45
N ALA A 239 10.83 -8.75 22.84
CA ALA A 239 11.78 -9.33 21.89
C ALA A 239 11.11 -10.35 20.95
N LEU A 240 10.21 -11.19 21.48
CA LEU A 240 9.46 -12.17 20.71
C LEU A 240 8.40 -11.52 19.82
N ALA A 241 7.82 -10.40 20.27
CA ALA A 241 6.88 -9.62 19.46
C ALA A 241 7.56 -8.92 18.27
N LEU A 242 8.77 -8.41 18.47
CA LEU A 242 9.56 -7.74 17.43
C LEU A 242 10.22 -8.71 16.45
N LEU A 243 10.54 -9.94 16.89
CA LEU A 243 11.26 -10.93 16.10
C LEU A 243 10.64 -11.18 14.70
N PRO A 244 9.32 -11.41 14.53
CA PRO A 244 8.74 -11.60 13.21
C PRO A 244 8.92 -10.39 12.29
N LEU A 245 8.79 -9.16 12.79
CA LEU A 245 9.00 -7.94 12.01
C LEU A 245 10.45 -7.82 11.54
N VAL A 246 11.41 -8.11 12.43
CA VAL A 246 12.83 -8.14 12.10
C VAL A 246 13.14 -9.23 11.06
N LEU A 247 12.50 -10.41 11.17
CA LEU A 247 12.68 -11.50 10.22
C LEU A 247 12.16 -11.15 8.83
N VAL A 248 11.01 -10.46 8.71
CA VAL A 248 10.51 -10.03 7.39
C VAL A 248 11.54 -9.18 6.66
N ILE A 249 12.18 -8.23 7.33
CA ILE A 249 13.16 -7.34 6.71
C ILE A 249 14.50 -8.06 6.53
N GLY A 250 14.99 -8.71 7.59
CA GLY A 250 16.32 -9.33 7.63
C GLY A 250 16.45 -10.52 6.69
N VAL A 251 15.47 -11.44 6.68
CA VAL A 251 15.48 -12.60 5.76
C VAL A 251 15.37 -12.11 4.32
N ASN A 252 14.53 -11.10 4.05
CA ASN A 252 14.41 -10.53 2.71
C ASN A 252 15.74 -9.91 2.25
N ALA A 253 16.41 -9.13 3.11
CA ALA A 253 17.73 -8.56 2.83
C ALA A 253 18.79 -9.64 2.58
N ILE A 254 18.84 -10.68 3.42
CA ILE A 254 19.79 -11.80 3.28
C ILE A 254 19.58 -12.48 1.92
N PHE A 255 18.33 -12.79 1.56
CA PHE A 255 18.07 -13.45 0.28
C PHE A 255 18.37 -12.56 -0.92
N THR A 256 18.02 -11.27 -0.83
CA THR A 256 18.22 -10.29 -1.90
C THR A 256 19.70 -9.99 -2.15
N TYR A 257 20.50 -9.78 -1.10
CA TYR A 257 21.87 -9.28 -1.24
C TYR A 257 22.96 -10.35 -1.10
N LEU A 258 22.69 -11.45 -0.40
CA LEU A 258 23.72 -12.45 -0.08
C LEU A 258 23.45 -13.80 -0.77
N VAL A 259 22.22 -14.30 -0.68
CA VAL A 259 21.90 -15.67 -1.15
C VAL A 259 21.70 -15.73 -2.65
N PHE A 260 20.73 -14.98 -3.21
CA PHE A 260 20.41 -15.08 -4.63
C PHE A 260 21.52 -14.59 -5.58
N PRO A 261 22.28 -13.52 -5.29
CA PRO A 261 23.41 -13.13 -6.13
C PRO A 261 24.52 -14.19 -6.19
N GLY A 262 24.65 -15.03 -5.15
CA GLY A 262 25.65 -16.11 -5.07
C GLY A 262 25.20 -17.45 -5.66
N ILE A 263 23.95 -17.58 -6.12
CA ILE A 263 23.41 -18.82 -6.67
C ILE A 263 23.37 -18.72 -8.19
N ASP A 264 23.95 -19.72 -8.88
CA ASP A 264 23.75 -19.87 -10.32
C ASP A 264 22.31 -20.36 -10.60
N MET A 265 21.52 -19.50 -11.23
CA MET A 265 20.13 -19.77 -11.59
C MET A 265 19.97 -20.40 -12.99
N SER A 266 21.07 -20.72 -13.68
CA SER A 266 21.06 -21.29 -15.04
C SER A 266 20.19 -22.55 -15.15
N SER A 267 20.29 -23.46 -14.19
CA SER A 267 19.49 -24.69 -14.14
C SER A 267 18.00 -24.44 -13.99
N LEU A 268 17.61 -23.38 -13.27
CA LEU A 268 16.20 -23.00 -13.11
C LEU A 268 15.65 -22.43 -14.41
N THR A 269 16.41 -21.56 -15.09
CA THR A 269 16.02 -21.00 -16.39
C THR A 269 15.84 -22.11 -17.43
N ALA A 270 16.72 -23.12 -17.43
CA ALA A 270 16.60 -24.26 -18.34
C ALA A 270 15.34 -25.11 -18.10
N ARG A 271 14.95 -25.29 -16.82
CA ARG A 271 13.77 -26.09 -16.45
C ARG A 271 12.45 -25.30 -16.55
N PHE A 272 12.50 -23.98 -16.38
CA PHE A 272 11.36 -23.08 -16.37
C PHE A 272 11.58 -21.91 -17.35
N PRO A 273 11.49 -22.15 -18.67
CA PRO A 273 11.84 -21.15 -19.69
C PRO A 273 10.97 -19.89 -19.68
N ASN A 274 9.75 -19.98 -19.12
CA ASN A 274 8.83 -18.85 -19.00
C ASN A 274 9.04 -18.02 -17.72
N VAL A 275 9.97 -18.42 -16.86
CA VAL A 275 10.31 -17.71 -15.63
C VAL A 275 11.63 -16.99 -15.85
N SER A 276 11.67 -15.70 -15.53
CA SER A 276 12.93 -14.95 -15.46
C SER A 276 13.37 -14.85 -13.99
N PRO A 277 14.33 -15.67 -13.52
CA PRO A 277 14.76 -15.64 -12.13
C PRO A 277 15.22 -14.26 -11.68
N ALA A 278 15.93 -13.54 -12.56
CA ALA A 278 16.39 -12.17 -12.30
C ALA A 278 15.24 -11.20 -11.97
N LYS A 279 14.11 -11.31 -12.68
CA LYS A 279 12.94 -10.45 -12.42
C LYS A 279 12.10 -10.90 -11.23
N MET A 280 12.20 -12.16 -10.81
CA MET A 280 11.39 -12.74 -9.74
C MET A 280 12.11 -12.85 -8.40
N ALA A 281 13.45 -12.74 -8.38
CA ALA A 281 14.26 -12.94 -7.17
C ALA A 281 13.79 -12.06 -6.00
N GLY A 282 13.49 -10.78 -6.25
CA GLY A 282 12.94 -9.88 -5.23
C GLY A 282 11.59 -10.34 -4.66
N LEU A 283 10.70 -10.86 -5.50
CA LEU A 283 9.42 -11.42 -5.05
C LEU A 283 9.63 -12.70 -4.23
N TRP A 284 10.53 -13.58 -4.66
CA TRP A 284 10.85 -14.82 -3.95
C TRP A 284 11.47 -14.54 -2.57
N ALA A 285 12.37 -13.56 -2.47
CA ALA A 285 12.97 -13.16 -1.19
C ALA A 285 11.89 -12.69 -0.20
N LEU A 286 10.93 -11.88 -0.68
CA LEU A 286 9.81 -11.42 0.13
C LEU A 286 8.89 -12.56 0.57
N ILE A 287 8.54 -13.49 -0.33
CA ILE A 287 7.71 -14.66 -0.03
C ILE A 287 8.37 -15.52 1.06
N ILE A 288 9.67 -15.80 0.92
CA ILE A 288 10.45 -16.58 1.89
C ILE A 288 10.45 -15.86 3.24
N ALA A 289 10.69 -14.55 3.27
CA ALA A 289 10.73 -13.78 4.49
C ALA A 289 9.38 -13.76 5.24
N LEU A 290 8.27 -13.54 4.53
CA LEU A 290 6.93 -13.60 5.11
C LEU A 290 6.59 -15.01 5.62
N ASN A 291 6.98 -16.05 4.89
CA ASN A 291 6.77 -17.43 5.34
C ASN A 291 7.54 -17.73 6.63
N VAL A 292 8.83 -17.37 6.68
CA VAL A 292 9.67 -17.54 7.87
C VAL A 292 9.11 -16.77 9.06
N ALA A 293 8.63 -15.55 8.86
CA ALA A 293 8.02 -14.75 9.92
C ALA A 293 6.71 -15.37 10.43
N CYS A 294 5.82 -15.82 9.55
CA CYS A 294 4.60 -16.55 9.91
C CYS A 294 4.90 -17.82 10.70
N VAL A 295 5.81 -18.67 10.22
CA VAL A 295 6.21 -19.92 10.89
C VAL A 295 6.81 -19.62 12.26
N THR A 296 7.71 -18.65 12.35
CA THR A 296 8.33 -18.24 13.62
C THR A 296 7.29 -17.79 14.63
N LEU A 297 6.30 -16.99 14.20
CA LEU A 297 5.24 -16.53 15.09
C LEU A 297 4.34 -17.67 15.58
N VAL A 298 4.00 -18.61 14.70
CA VAL A 298 3.23 -19.81 15.07
C VAL A 298 4.01 -20.67 16.08
N VAL A 299 5.28 -20.97 15.78
CA VAL A 299 6.14 -21.84 16.60
C VAL A 299 6.45 -21.21 17.96
N SER A 300 6.82 -19.93 17.97
CA SER A 300 7.14 -19.19 19.20
C SER A 300 5.95 -19.05 20.16
N ARG A 301 4.73 -19.27 19.66
CA ARG A 301 3.49 -19.15 20.41
C ARG A 301 2.72 -20.46 20.53
N LEU A 302 3.35 -21.60 20.27
CA LEU A 302 2.76 -22.91 20.52
C LEU A 302 2.28 -23.02 21.99
N GLY A 303 1.10 -23.62 22.18
CA GLY A 303 0.44 -23.74 23.48
C GLY A 303 -0.23 -22.47 24.01
N HIS A 304 -0.08 -21.32 23.35
CA HIS A 304 -0.62 -20.03 23.81
C HIS A 304 -1.66 -19.42 22.86
N TRP A 305 -1.93 -20.08 21.74
CA TRP A 305 -3.01 -19.71 20.82
C TRP A 305 -4.36 -20.15 21.40
N SER A 306 -5.34 -19.24 21.44
CA SER A 306 -6.72 -19.60 21.79
C SER A 306 -7.35 -20.49 20.72
N ASN A 307 -7.23 -20.09 19.45
CA ASN A 307 -7.70 -20.87 18.30
C ASN A 307 -6.87 -20.57 17.04
N LEU A 308 -5.70 -21.23 16.92
CA LEU A 308 -4.79 -21.03 15.80
C LEU A 308 -5.47 -21.30 14.44
N ARG A 309 -6.35 -22.30 14.36
CA ARG A 309 -7.08 -22.62 13.12
C ARG A 309 -7.96 -21.45 12.68
N ALA A 310 -8.67 -20.81 13.61
CA ALA A 310 -9.49 -19.64 13.30
C ALA A 310 -8.63 -18.46 12.85
N SER A 311 -7.49 -18.21 13.52
CA SER A 311 -6.55 -17.15 13.13
C SER A 311 -5.99 -17.37 11.72
N ILE A 312 -5.57 -18.60 11.40
CA ILE A 312 -5.08 -18.95 10.06
C ILE A 312 -6.19 -18.75 9.03
N ASN A 313 -7.38 -19.33 9.25
CA ASN A 313 -8.50 -19.20 8.31
C ASN A 313 -8.89 -17.73 8.07
N LYS A 314 -8.97 -16.93 9.13
CA LYS A 314 -9.29 -15.50 9.04
C LYS A 314 -8.23 -14.74 8.24
N GLY A 315 -6.95 -15.03 8.46
CA GLY A 315 -5.86 -14.42 7.70
C GLY A 315 -5.89 -14.81 6.22
N VAL A 316 -6.14 -16.09 5.94
CA VAL A 316 -6.25 -16.63 4.57
C VAL A 316 -7.48 -16.08 3.85
N TYR A 317 -8.61 -15.83 4.50
CA TYR A 317 -9.74 -15.19 3.80
C TYR A 317 -9.53 -13.69 3.60
N GLY A 318 -8.73 -13.05 4.46
CA GLY A 318 -8.46 -11.62 4.44
C GLY A 318 -7.75 -11.10 3.18
N PHE A 319 -7.01 -11.95 2.45
CA PHE A 319 -6.32 -11.51 1.23
C PHE A 319 -7.22 -11.41 -0.01
N MET A 320 -8.35 -12.12 -0.01
CA MET A 320 -9.13 -12.35 -1.23
C MET A 320 -9.68 -11.04 -1.82
N LEU A 321 -10.34 -10.22 -1.00
CA LEU A 321 -10.95 -8.97 -1.46
C LEU A 321 -9.89 -7.98 -2.02
N PRO A 322 -8.78 -7.68 -1.30
CA PRO A 322 -7.73 -6.82 -1.86
C PRO A 322 -7.13 -7.36 -3.16
N LEU A 323 -6.83 -8.66 -3.23
CA LEU A 323 -6.23 -9.26 -4.42
C LEU A 323 -7.16 -9.14 -5.63
N PHE A 324 -8.43 -9.53 -5.48
CA PHE A 324 -9.39 -9.52 -6.59
C PHE A 324 -9.81 -8.10 -7.00
N ASN A 325 -9.88 -7.14 -6.08
CA ASN A 325 -10.12 -5.75 -6.44
C ASN A 325 -9.01 -5.22 -7.37
N THR A 326 -7.74 -5.39 -6.97
CA THR A 326 -6.62 -4.95 -7.82
C THR A 326 -6.51 -5.76 -9.12
N ALA A 327 -6.75 -7.08 -9.07
CA ALA A 327 -6.73 -7.92 -10.27
C ALA A 327 -7.82 -7.53 -11.28
N SER A 328 -9.01 -7.13 -10.78
CA SER A 328 -10.11 -6.66 -11.63
C SER A 328 -9.78 -5.32 -12.29
N GLU A 329 -9.15 -4.41 -11.55
CA GLU A 329 -8.63 -3.13 -12.06
C GLU A 329 -7.57 -3.34 -13.17
N VAL A 330 -6.65 -4.28 -12.97
CA VAL A 330 -5.68 -4.74 -13.97
C VAL A 330 -6.38 -5.29 -15.21
N GLY A 331 -7.41 -6.13 -15.03
CA GLY A 331 -8.25 -6.62 -16.12
C GLY A 331 -8.87 -5.48 -16.95
N TYR A 332 -9.42 -4.47 -16.27
CA TYR A 332 -9.94 -3.26 -16.92
C TYR A 332 -8.84 -2.51 -17.67
N GLY A 333 -7.69 -2.29 -17.05
CA GLY A 333 -6.53 -1.62 -17.66
C GLY A 333 -6.08 -2.31 -18.95
N ALA A 334 -6.00 -3.64 -18.95
CA ALA A 334 -5.64 -4.42 -20.14
C ALA A 334 -6.66 -4.27 -21.28
N VAL A 335 -7.96 -4.21 -20.98
CA VAL A 335 -8.99 -3.94 -22.00
C VAL A 335 -8.82 -2.55 -22.57
N ILE A 336 -8.66 -1.53 -21.72
CA ILE A 336 -8.44 -0.15 -22.17
C ILE A 336 -7.20 -0.05 -23.04
N ALA A 337 -6.11 -0.71 -22.64
CA ALA A 337 -4.85 -0.73 -23.40
C ALA A 337 -4.99 -1.33 -24.80
N GLY A 338 -5.93 -2.26 -24.99
CA GLY A 338 -6.21 -2.90 -26.28
C GLY A 338 -7.06 -2.04 -27.23
N LEU A 339 -7.72 -0.99 -26.76
CA LEU A 339 -8.57 -0.14 -27.59
C LEU A 339 -7.75 0.80 -28.47
N ALA A 340 -8.16 1.01 -29.72
CA ALA A 340 -7.45 1.86 -30.67
C ALA A 340 -7.24 3.31 -30.17
N GLY A 341 -8.17 3.84 -29.36
CA GLY A 341 -8.09 5.17 -28.77
C GLY A 341 -7.01 5.32 -27.69
N PHE A 342 -6.45 4.21 -27.19
CA PHE A 342 -5.47 4.21 -26.11
C PHE A 342 -4.09 4.71 -26.55
N ALA A 343 -3.68 4.46 -27.80
CA ALA A 343 -2.39 4.93 -28.31
C ALA A 343 -2.23 6.46 -28.15
N ILE A 344 -3.30 7.22 -28.39
CA ILE A 344 -3.32 8.68 -28.21
C ILE A 344 -3.13 9.04 -26.74
N ILE A 345 -3.79 8.32 -25.82
CA ILE A 345 -3.67 8.55 -24.37
C ILE A 345 -2.27 8.19 -23.90
N ARG A 346 -1.76 7.02 -24.28
CA ARG A 346 -0.40 6.58 -24.00
C ARG A 346 0.61 7.61 -24.45
N ASP A 347 0.57 8.00 -25.71
CA ASP A 347 1.55 8.92 -26.28
C ASP A 347 1.41 10.31 -25.63
N ALA A 348 0.21 10.75 -25.27
CA ALA A 348 0.02 11.98 -24.50
C ALA A 348 0.67 11.87 -23.10
N VAL A 349 0.47 10.77 -22.38
CA VAL A 349 1.04 10.53 -21.03
C VAL A 349 2.57 10.44 -21.07
N LEU A 350 3.13 9.67 -22.01
CA LEU A 350 4.58 9.52 -22.15
C LEU A 350 5.26 10.83 -22.59
N ASN A 351 4.55 11.69 -23.32
CA ASN A 351 5.05 12.99 -23.76
C ASN A 351 4.66 14.17 -22.86
N VAL A 352 4.06 13.94 -21.67
CA VAL A 352 3.79 15.02 -20.70
C VAL A 352 5.07 15.76 -20.32
N THR A 353 6.19 15.04 -20.24
CA THR A 353 7.50 15.63 -19.98
C THR A 353 8.53 14.95 -20.89
N PRO A 354 8.69 15.44 -22.14
CA PRO A 354 9.57 14.81 -23.12
C PRO A 354 10.99 14.68 -22.56
N GLY A 355 11.52 13.45 -22.54
CA GLY A 355 12.89 13.17 -22.08
C GLY A 355 13.06 12.99 -20.57
N ASN A 356 12.00 13.05 -19.75
CA ASN A 356 12.09 12.75 -18.31
C ASN A 356 11.12 11.62 -17.90
N PRO A 357 11.56 10.34 -17.97
CA PRO A 357 10.71 9.21 -17.64
C PRO A 357 10.26 9.20 -16.17
N LEU A 358 11.05 9.76 -15.24
CA LEU A 358 10.70 9.80 -13.81
C LEU A 358 9.48 10.69 -13.56
N ILE A 359 9.45 11.89 -14.16
CA ILE A 359 8.32 12.82 -14.00
C ILE A 359 7.08 12.27 -14.72
N SER A 360 7.25 11.78 -15.95
CA SER A 360 6.14 11.20 -16.72
C SER A 360 5.52 10.02 -15.99
N GLU A 361 6.32 9.10 -15.47
CA GLU A 361 5.88 7.98 -14.64
C GLU A 361 5.18 8.47 -13.37
N ALA A 362 5.79 9.39 -12.62
CA ALA A 362 5.22 9.91 -11.38
C ALA A 362 3.83 10.52 -11.57
N ILE A 363 3.62 11.23 -12.68
CA ILE A 363 2.31 11.79 -13.02
C ILE A 363 1.32 10.67 -13.34
N ALA A 364 1.71 9.71 -14.18
CA ALA A 364 0.85 8.58 -14.56
C ALA A 364 0.40 7.76 -13.34
N MET A 365 1.33 7.43 -12.44
CA MET A 365 1.06 6.66 -11.22
C MET A 365 0.13 7.40 -10.26
N ASN A 366 0.39 8.69 -10.02
CA ASN A 366 -0.47 9.51 -9.15
C ASN A 366 -1.90 9.62 -9.72
N VAL A 367 -2.02 9.92 -11.00
CA VAL A 367 -3.33 10.09 -11.65
C VAL A 367 -4.10 8.78 -11.59
N LEU A 368 -3.49 7.65 -11.96
CA LEU A 368 -4.16 6.35 -11.95
C LEU A 368 -4.50 5.90 -10.53
N ALA A 369 -3.62 6.08 -9.55
CA ALA A 369 -3.91 5.77 -8.15
C ALA A 369 -5.03 6.65 -7.57
N GLY A 370 -5.07 7.92 -7.96
CA GLY A 370 -6.17 8.82 -7.58
C GLY A 370 -7.50 8.45 -8.22
N ILE A 371 -7.48 8.00 -9.48
CA ILE A 371 -8.66 7.53 -10.19
C ILE A 371 -9.23 6.27 -9.53
N THR A 372 -8.39 5.27 -9.25
CA THR A 372 -8.84 4.03 -8.59
C THR A 372 -9.13 4.21 -7.10
N GLY A 373 -8.56 5.25 -6.46
CA GLY A 373 -8.57 5.38 -4.99
C GLY A 373 -7.79 4.26 -4.30
N SER A 374 -6.79 3.72 -5.00
CA SER A 374 -6.04 2.52 -4.63
C SER A 374 -4.62 2.60 -5.18
N SER A 375 -3.62 2.69 -4.29
CA SER A 375 -2.22 2.75 -4.69
C SER A 375 -1.78 1.50 -5.45
N SER A 376 -2.09 0.30 -4.93
CA SER A 376 -1.79 -0.96 -5.62
C SER A 376 -2.55 -1.08 -6.94
N GLY A 377 -3.78 -0.59 -6.98
CA GLY A 377 -4.63 -0.49 -8.15
C GLY A 377 -4.03 0.32 -9.30
N GLY A 378 -3.78 1.60 -9.02
CA GLY A 378 -3.23 2.52 -10.00
C GLY A 378 -1.84 2.12 -10.48
N LEU A 379 -0.98 1.68 -9.55
CA LEU A 379 0.36 1.17 -9.87
C LEU A 379 0.29 -0.04 -10.81
N SER A 380 -0.63 -0.98 -10.56
CA SER A 380 -0.75 -2.19 -11.38
C SER A 380 -1.30 -1.88 -12.78
N ILE A 381 -2.32 -1.03 -12.91
CA ILE A 381 -2.82 -0.60 -14.23
C ILE A 381 -1.70 0.10 -15.01
N ALA A 382 -0.99 1.02 -14.35
CA ALA A 382 0.04 1.83 -14.99
C ALA A 382 1.21 0.97 -15.46
N LEU A 383 1.75 0.09 -14.61
CA LEU A 383 2.90 -0.74 -14.95
C LEU A 383 2.56 -1.85 -15.92
N GLN A 384 1.36 -2.43 -15.83
CA GLN A 384 0.91 -3.39 -16.83
C GLN A 384 0.84 -2.78 -18.23
N THR A 385 0.43 -1.52 -18.30
CA THR A 385 0.17 -0.86 -19.59
C THR A 385 1.39 -0.13 -20.14
N LEU A 386 2.16 0.53 -19.27
CA LEU A 386 3.24 1.48 -19.62
C LEU A 386 4.60 1.05 -19.07
N GLY A 387 4.69 0.04 -18.19
CA GLY A 387 5.92 -0.31 -17.50
C GLY A 387 7.07 -0.67 -18.44
N ALA A 388 6.78 -1.40 -19.52
CA ALA A 388 7.78 -1.74 -20.54
C ALA A 388 8.26 -0.52 -21.34
N ASP A 389 7.38 0.46 -21.60
CA ASP A 389 7.75 1.71 -22.26
C ASP A 389 8.61 2.58 -21.33
N TYR A 390 8.23 2.69 -20.05
CA TYR A 390 9.02 3.42 -19.05
C TYR A 390 10.39 2.80 -18.81
N LEU A 391 10.50 1.46 -18.74
CA LEU A 391 11.79 0.79 -18.60
C LEU A 391 12.69 1.11 -19.80
N ARG A 392 12.16 1.03 -21.02
CA ARG A 392 12.90 1.37 -22.24
C ARG A 392 13.37 2.82 -22.26
N MET A 393 12.50 3.75 -21.82
CA MET A 393 12.86 5.18 -21.70
C MET A 393 13.93 5.39 -20.63
N ALA A 394 13.84 4.69 -19.50
CA ALA A 394 14.83 4.76 -18.43
C ALA A 394 16.20 4.24 -18.91
N GLU A 395 16.24 3.09 -19.59
CA GLU A 395 17.45 2.54 -20.19
C GLU A 395 18.09 3.52 -21.20
N ALA A 396 17.27 4.11 -22.08
CA ALA A 396 17.73 5.11 -23.05
C ALA A 396 18.27 6.40 -22.40
N ALA A 397 17.72 6.77 -21.24
CA ALA A 397 18.14 7.94 -20.46
C ALA A 397 19.27 7.64 -19.45
N GLY A 398 19.74 6.40 -19.34
CA GLY A 398 20.72 5.98 -18.35
C GLY A 398 20.21 6.02 -16.90
N ILE A 399 18.89 5.92 -16.71
CA ILE A 399 18.23 5.94 -15.40
C ILE A 399 18.07 4.52 -14.87
N SER A 400 18.50 4.31 -13.63
CA SER A 400 18.41 3.01 -12.96
C SER A 400 16.95 2.55 -12.78
N PRO A 401 16.62 1.27 -13.06
CA PRO A 401 15.31 0.70 -12.76
C PRO A 401 14.93 0.78 -11.27
N ASP A 402 15.91 0.80 -10.36
CA ASP A 402 15.66 0.98 -8.92
C ASP A 402 15.11 2.38 -8.60
N LEU A 403 15.55 3.41 -9.33
CA LEU A 403 15.02 4.75 -9.17
C LEU A 403 13.59 4.84 -9.73
N MET A 404 13.34 4.24 -10.91
CA MET A 404 11.99 4.12 -11.47
C MET A 404 11.05 3.43 -10.47
N HIS A 405 11.46 2.29 -9.89
CA HIS A 405 10.71 1.62 -8.83
C HIS A 405 10.34 2.58 -7.71
N ARG A 406 11.32 3.25 -7.09
CA ARG A 406 11.04 4.11 -5.93
C ARG A 406 10.11 5.26 -6.27
N VAL A 407 10.28 5.88 -7.43
CA VAL A 407 9.40 6.95 -7.94
C VAL A 407 7.99 6.42 -8.19
N ALA A 408 7.85 5.25 -8.83
CA ALA A 408 6.55 4.63 -9.10
C ALA A 408 5.74 4.40 -7.82
N VAL A 409 6.38 3.79 -6.83
CA VAL A 409 5.74 3.42 -5.55
C VAL A 409 5.36 4.66 -4.75
N MET A 410 6.25 5.65 -4.66
CA MET A 410 5.96 6.89 -3.96
C MET A 410 4.86 7.70 -4.64
N ALA A 411 4.87 7.76 -5.98
CA ALA A 411 3.82 8.41 -6.75
C ALA A 411 2.47 7.71 -6.60
N ALA A 412 2.44 6.38 -6.58
CA ALA A 412 1.20 5.64 -6.37
C ALA A 412 0.58 5.88 -4.98
N GLY A 413 1.35 6.26 -3.97
CA GLY A 413 0.84 6.64 -2.64
C GLY A 413 0.54 8.13 -2.47
N GLY A 414 0.61 8.93 -3.54
CA GLY A 414 0.36 10.37 -3.46
C GLY A 414 -1.13 10.70 -3.48
N PHE A 415 -1.87 10.22 -4.49
CA PHE A 415 -3.30 10.53 -4.66
C PHE A 415 -4.25 9.36 -4.35
N ASP A 416 -3.74 8.22 -3.86
CA ASP A 416 -4.57 7.08 -3.50
C ASP A 416 -5.52 7.35 -2.32
N THR A 417 -5.20 8.32 -1.45
CA THR A 417 -6.03 8.69 -0.29
C THR A 417 -7.09 9.76 -0.57
N LEU A 418 -7.54 9.91 -1.81
CA LEU A 418 -8.69 10.76 -2.15
C LEU A 418 -9.97 10.30 -1.41
N PRO A 419 -11.05 11.11 -1.34
CA PRO A 419 -12.17 10.83 -0.42
C PRO A 419 -12.96 9.53 -0.71
N HIS A 420 -12.85 8.96 -1.93
CA HIS A 420 -13.41 7.64 -2.26
C HIS A 420 -12.53 6.47 -1.83
N CYS A 421 -11.32 6.72 -1.34
CA CYS A 421 -10.41 5.67 -0.91
C CYS A 421 -11.06 4.81 0.19
N GLY A 422 -11.26 3.52 -0.09
CA GLY A 422 -11.88 2.60 0.86
C GLY A 422 -11.15 2.54 2.20
N ALA A 423 -9.83 2.63 2.19
CA ALA A 423 -9.03 2.60 3.41
C ALA A 423 -9.24 3.85 4.29
N ILE A 424 -9.46 5.03 3.68
CA ILE A 424 -9.82 6.26 4.40
C ILE A 424 -11.23 6.17 4.96
N ILE A 425 -12.18 5.65 4.19
CA ILE A 425 -13.57 5.43 4.65
C ILE A 425 -13.58 4.50 5.88
N THR A 426 -12.83 3.39 5.83
CA THR A 426 -12.72 2.47 6.96
C THR A 426 -12.04 3.12 8.16
N LEU A 427 -10.94 3.85 7.98
CA LEU A 427 -10.25 4.53 9.07
C LEU A 427 -11.15 5.54 9.78
N LEU A 428 -11.90 6.34 9.01
CA LEU A 428 -12.87 7.30 9.53
C LEU A 428 -14.02 6.59 10.28
N SER A 429 -14.51 5.47 9.74
CA SER A 429 -15.53 4.64 10.38
C SER A 429 -15.05 4.06 11.71
N ILE A 430 -13.84 3.51 11.78
CA ILE A 430 -13.21 3.03 13.03
C ILE A 430 -13.13 4.16 14.06
N CYS A 431 -12.77 5.36 13.61
CA CYS A 431 -12.66 6.52 14.50
C CYS A 431 -14.01 7.17 14.86
N ASN A 432 -15.12 6.69 14.29
CA ASN A 432 -16.44 7.32 14.34
C ASN A 432 -16.40 8.82 13.98
N LEU A 433 -15.78 9.13 12.84
CA LEU A 433 -15.62 10.49 12.31
C LEU A 433 -16.03 10.53 10.83
N THR A 434 -16.33 11.73 10.35
CA THR A 434 -16.69 11.99 8.96
C THR A 434 -15.54 12.65 8.21
N HIS A 435 -15.58 12.59 6.86
CA HIS A 435 -14.64 13.30 6.00
C HIS A 435 -14.55 14.78 6.36
N ARG A 436 -15.70 15.44 6.57
CA ARG A 436 -15.75 16.87 6.91
C ARG A 436 -14.96 17.23 8.17
N GLN A 437 -14.87 16.30 9.13
CA GLN A 437 -14.19 16.55 10.40
C GLN A 437 -12.67 16.38 10.31
N SER A 438 -12.19 15.37 9.59
CA SER A 438 -10.79 14.92 9.72
C SER A 438 -10.00 14.85 8.41
N TYR A 439 -10.67 14.85 7.26
CA TYR A 439 -10.04 14.54 5.97
C TYR A 439 -8.92 15.50 5.59
N LEU A 440 -9.06 16.80 5.91
CA LEU A 440 -8.02 17.78 5.58
C LEU A 440 -6.66 17.44 6.22
N ASN A 441 -6.68 16.93 7.46
CA ASN A 441 -5.44 16.53 8.13
C ASN A 441 -4.89 15.23 7.57
N ILE A 442 -5.77 14.30 7.15
CA ILE A 442 -5.36 13.07 6.45
C ILE A 442 -4.67 13.46 5.14
N ALA A 443 -5.36 14.19 4.26
CA ALA A 443 -4.84 14.58 2.96
C ALA A 443 -3.52 15.38 3.05
N ALA A 444 -3.35 16.22 4.08
CA ALA A 444 -2.10 16.93 4.28
C ALA A 444 -0.93 15.98 4.55
N VAL A 445 -1.11 14.97 5.40
CA VAL A 445 -0.03 14.03 5.76
C VAL A 445 0.13 12.88 4.77
N THR A 446 -0.92 12.49 4.04
CA THR A 446 -0.90 11.37 3.09
C THR A 446 -0.76 11.79 1.64
N MET A 447 -1.05 13.03 1.27
CA MET A 447 -0.90 13.52 -0.11
C MET A 447 0.09 14.68 -0.18
N GLY A 448 -0.12 15.72 0.65
CA GLY A 448 0.65 16.96 0.60
C GLY A 448 2.13 16.74 0.88
N VAL A 449 2.47 16.22 2.06
CA VAL A 449 3.86 15.95 2.44
C VAL A 449 4.51 14.87 1.55
N PRO A 450 3.84 13.74 1.22
CA PRO A 450 4.35 12.76 0.26
C PRO A 450 4.72 13.33 -1.11
N MET A 451 3.93 14.29 -1.63
CA MET A 451 4.25 14.95 -2.90
C MET A 451 5.56 15.75 -2.81
N VAL A 452 5.80 16.43 -1.68
CA VAL A 452 7.08 17.12 -1.44
C VAL A 452 8.24 16.12 -1.40
N ALA A 453 8.06 14.98 -0.73
CA ALA A 453 9.06 13.91 -0.70
C ALA A 453 9.33 13.33 -2.09
N LEU A 454 8.29 13.13 -2.91
CA LEU A 454 8.41 12.65 -4.28
C LEU A 454 9.21 13.61 -5.16
N ILE A 455 8.91 14.91 -5.10
CA ILE A 455 9.66 15.94 -5.82
C ILE A 455 11.13 15.94 -5.39
N ALA A 456 11.41 15.81 -4.09
CA ALA A 456 12.76 15.72 -3.57
C ALA A 456 13.49 14.47 -4.11
N VAL A 457 12.84 13.30 -4.12
CA VAL A 457 13.42 12.06 -4.65
C VAL A 457 13.69 12.13 -6.14
N ILE A 458 12.76 12.68 -6.94
CA ILE A 458 12.99 12.87 -8.38
C ILE A 458 14.17 13.80 -8.61
N THR A 459 14.26 14.91 -7.86
CA THR A 459 15.34 15.88 -7.99
C THR A 459 16.69 15.27 -7.62
N LEU A 460 16.78 14.64 -6.43
CA LEU A 460 18.01 14.02 -5.95
C LEU A 460 18.41 12.82 -6.82
N GLY A 461 17.46 11.99 -7.22
CA GLY A 461 17.71 10.84 -8.09
C GLY A 461 18.20 11.23 -9.48
N THR A 462 17.68 12.34 -10.03
CA THR A 462 18.17 12.90 -11.30
C THR A 462 19.61 13.43 -11.18
N MET A 463 19.96 14.02 -10.02
CA MET A 463 21.29 14.62 -9.80
C MET A 463 22.36 13.61 -9.36
N PHE A 464 21.99 12.60 -8.58
CA PHE A 464 22.93 11.75 -7.85
C PHE A 464 22.73 10.24 -8.08
N GLY A 465 21.73 9.83 -8.87
CA GLY A 465 21.45 8.43 -9.16
C GLY A 465 20.63 7.71 -8.07
N SER A 466 20.63 6.37 -8.08
CA SER A 466 19.72 5.51 -7.31
C SER A 466 20.32 4.94 -6.01
N PHE A 467 21.09 5.73 -5.27
CA PHE A 467 21.81 5.28 -4.07
C PHE A 467 20.89 4.87 -2.90
#